data_AF-A0A6I7Z9N2-F1
#
_entry.id   AF-A0A6I7Z9N2-F1
#
_cell.length_a   1.000
_cell.length_b   1.000
_cell.length_c   1.000
_cell.angle_alpha   90.00
_cell.angle_beta   90.00
_cell.angle_gamma   90.00
#
_symmetry.space_group_name_H-M   'P 1'
#
loop_
_entity.id
_entity.type
_entity.pdbx_description
1 polymer ?
#
loop_
_entity_poly.entity_id
_entity_poly.type
_entity_poly.pdbx_seq_one_letter_code
_entity_poly.pdbx_strand_id
1 'polypeptide(L)'
;MVEKEKVTKSVYFVEETQNIEGAYVEVNTLFVADNQEQATEFYEKLVKEQPKKSFGLLLNEYIINADGGFFHNLLQSWKNLPAEFYRKMQVLTYRPIAEYQN
;
A
#
# COMPACT_ATOMS: atom_id res chain seq x y z
N MET A 1 -2.37 13.90 29.14
CA MET A 1 -2.58 12.94 28.04
C MET A 1 -1.78 13.50 26.88
N VAL A 2 -0.74 12.81 26.41
CA VAL A 2 0.05 13.30 25.26
C VAL A 2 -0.82 13.05 24.03
N GLU A 3 -1.32 14.12 23.40
CA GLU A 3 -1.92 14.00 22.08
C GLU A 3 -0.90 13.33 21.16
N LYS A 4 -1.25 12.17 20.61
CA LYS A 4 -0.43 11.55 19.58
C LYS A 4 -0.50 12.47 18.38
N GLU A 5 0.60 13.13 18.09
CA GLU A 5 0.69 14.02 16.95
C GLU A 5 0.39 13.22 15.67
N LYS A 6 -0.68 13.64 14.99
CA LYS A 6 -1.07 13.05 13.70
C LYS A 6 -0.21 13.68 12.62
N VAL A 7 0.34 12.83 11.76
CA VAL A 7 1.20 13.23 10.67
C VAL A 7 0.56 12.80 9.36
N THR A 8 0.61 13.69 8.37
CA THR A 8 0.20 13.37 6.99
C THR A 8 1.43 13.02 6.16
N LYS A 9 1.42 11.86 5.51
CA LYS A 9 2.52 11.42 4.61
C LYS A 9 1.97 10.69 3.38
N SER A 10 2.68 10.81 2.26
CA SER A 10 2.54 9.88 1.15
C SER A 10 3.18 8.54 1.52
N VAL A 11 2.49 7.46 1.22
CA VAL A 11 2.97 6.09 1.33
C VAL A 11 2.60 5.35 0.06
N TYR A 12 3.54 4.57 -0.44
CA TYR A 12 3.44 3.86 -1.70
C TYR A 12 3.27 2.37 -1.43
N PHE A 13 2.25 1.78 -2.04
CA PHE A 13 1.95 0.37 -1.90
C PHE A 13 2.08 -0.29 -3.26
N VAL A 14 2.78 -1.42 -3.29
CA VAL A 14 2.74 -2.35 -4.42
C VAL A 14 1.78 -3.45 -4.02
N GLU A 15 0.73 -3.65 -4.79
CA GLU A 15 -0.42 -4.49 -4.43
C GLU A 15 -0.78 -5.40 -5.60
N GLU A 16 -1.24 -6.60 -5.30
CA GLU A 16 -1.76 -7.54 -6.29
C GLU A 16 -3.25 -7.73 -6.08
N THR A 17 -4.03 -7.50 -7.12
CA THR A 17 -5.47 -7.80 -7.11
C THR A 17 -5.68 -9.31 -7.06
N GLN A 18 -6.34 -9.78 -6.01
CA GLN A 18 -6.65 -11.20 -5.81
C GLN A 18 -8.04 -11.57 -6.30
N ASN A 19 -9.04 -10.74 -5.99
CA ASN A 19 -10.43 -10.99 -6.34
C ASN A 19 -11.19 -9.67 -6.54
N ILE A 20 -12.21 -9.70 -7.40
CA ILE A 20 -13.11 -8.58 -7.63
C ILE A 20 -14.54 -9.09 -7.48
N GLU A 21 -15.23 -8.66 -6.42
CA GLU A 21 -16.62 -9.02 -6.14
C GLU A 21 -17.51 -7.76 -6.17
N GLY A 22 -18.12 -7.51 -7.32
CA GLY A 22 -18.93 -6.31 -7.53
C GLY A 22 -18.08 -5.04 -7.44
N ALA A 23 -18.30 -4.25 -6.38
CA ALA A 23 -17.52 -3.04 -6.10
C ALA A 23 -16.37 -3.27 -5.10
N TYR A 24 -16.21 -4.50 -4.58
CA TYR A 24 -15.14 -4.85 -3.66
C TYR A 24 -13.94 -5.40 -4.43
N VAL A 25 -12.76 -4.83 -4.18
CA VAL A 25 -11.49 -5.32 -4.71
C VAL A 25 -10.67 -5.82 -3.54
N GLU A 26 -10.39 -7.11 -3.53
CA GLU A 26 -9.45 -7.72 -2.59
C GLU A 26 -8.05 -7.57 -3.16
N VAL A 27 -7.18 -6.87 -2.44
CA VAL A 27 -5.78 -6.69 -2.80
C VAL A 27 -4.89 -7.32 -1.74
N ASN A 28 -3.81 -7.93 -2.20
CA ASN A 28 -2.71 -8.38 -1.36
C ASN A 28 -1.57 -7.37 -1.48
N THR A 29 -1.26 -6.67 -0.40
CA THR A 29 -0.08 -5.81 -0.36
C THR A 29 1.18 -6.68 -0.49
N LEU A 30 2.08 -6.32 -1.39
CA LEU A 30 3.35 -7.01 -1.65
C LEU A 30 4.55 -6.23 -1.14
N PHE A 31 4.42 -4.90 -1.09
CA PHE A 31 5.45 -4.01 -0.58
C PHE A 31 4.85 -2.66 -0.18
N VAL A 32 5.49 -2.01 0.79
CA VAL A 32 5.13 -0.67 1.26
C VAL A 32 6.40 0.15 1.44
N ALA A 33 6.43 1.37 0.92
CA ALA A 33 7.53 2.30 1.06
C ALA A 33 7.04 3.73 1.30
N ASP A 34 7.89 4.56 1.91
CA ASP A 34 7.65 6.00 2.12
C ASP A 34 8.22 6.87 1.00
N ASN A 35 8.86 6.25 0.01
CA ASN A 35 9.43 6.91 -1.15
C ASN A 35 8.96 6.21 -2.44
N GLN A 36 8.64 7.02 -3.45
CA GLN A 36 8.08 6.52 -4.70
C GLN A 36 9.09 5.72 -5.52
N GLU A 37 10.36 6.11 -5.50
CA GLU A 37 11.43 5.48 -6.28
C GLU A 37 11.59 4.01 -5.91
N GLN A 38 11.73 3.69 -4.61
CA GLN A 38 11.87 2.31 -4.13
C GLN A 38 10.62 1.46 -4.43
N ALA A 39 9.43 2.05 -4.29
CA ALA A 39 8.19 1.35 -4.65
C ALA A 39 8.12 1.05 -6.15
N THR A 40 8.57 2.00 -6.98
CA THR A 40 8.62 1.86 -8.45
C THR A 40 9.64 0.80 -8.86
N GLU A 41 10.85 0.81 -8.28
CA GLU A 41 11.87 -0.21 -8.54
C GLU A 41 11.37 -1.62 -8.18
N PHE A 42 10.70 -1.77 -7.03
CA PHE A 42 10.13 -3.05 -6.60
C PHE A 42 9.01 -3.50 -7.56
N TYR A 43 8.12 -2.60 -7.93
CA TYR A 43 7.05 -2.86 -8.90
C TYR A 43 7.60 -3.32 -10.25
N GLU A 44 8.54 -2.59 -10.83
CA GLU A 44 9.13 -2.94 -12.14
C GLU A 44 9.86 -4.28 -12.10
N LYS A 45 10.51 -4.60 -10.98
CA LYS A 45 11.13 -5.90 -10.77
C LYS A 45 10.08 -7.02 -10.81
N LEU A 46 8.96 -6.86 -10.10
CA LEU A 46 7.88 -7.84 -10.13
C LEU A 46 7.25 -8.01 -11.52
N VAL A 47 7.02 -6.91 -12.25
CA VAL A 47 6.52 -6.97 -13.63
C VAL A 47 7.46 -7.80 -14.52
N LYS A 48 8.77 -7.57 -14.43
CA LYS A 48 9.79 -8.33 -15.19
C LYS A 48 9.84 -9.81 -14.81
N GLU A 49 9.58 -10.13 -13.54
CA GLU A 49 9.57 -11.50 -13.02
C GLU A 49 8.31 -12.30 -13.41
N GLN A 50 7.33 -11.67 -14.09
CA GLN A 50 6.09 -12.25 -14.61
C GLN A 50 5.33 -13.14 -13.61
N PRO A 51 4.50 -12.55 -12.73
CA PRO A 51 3.53 -13.33 -11.97
C PRO A 51 2.45 -13.86 -12.93
N LYS A 52 2.58 -15.11 -13.38
CA LYS A 52 1.59 -15.83 -14.22
C LYS A 52 0.18 -16.00 -13.58
N LYS A 53 -0.12 -15.29 -12.49
CA LYS A 53 -1.30 -15.50 -11.64
C LYS A 53 -2.00 -14.21 -11.17
N SER A 54 -1.48 -13.01 -11.46
CA SER A 54 -2.09 -11.76 -10.98
C SER A 54 -3.25 -11.33 -11.87
N PHE A 55 -4.43 -11.01 -11.30
CA PHE A 55 -5.47 -10.26 -12.01
C PHE A 55 -5.03 -8.83 -12.35
N GLY A 56 -4.09 -8.29 -11.58
CA GLY A 56 -3.39 -7.05 -11.87
C GLY A 56 -2.37 -6.74 -10.78
N LEU A 57 -1.20 -6.25 -11.17
CA LEU A 57 -0.21 -5.67 -10.24
C LEU A 57 -0.39 -4.15 -10.25
N LEU A 58 -0.48 -3.55 -9.08
CA LEU A 58 -0.76 -2.13 -8.88
C LEU A 58 0.39 -1.47 -8.12
N LEU A 59 0.74 -0.26 -8.51
CA LEU A 59 1.54 0.66 -7.72
C LEU A 59 0.66 1.87 -7.38
N ASN A 60 0.40 2.06 -6.09
CA ASN A 60 -0.54 3.04 -5.59
C ASN A 60 0.14 4.03 -4.64
N GLU A 61 -0.23 5.30 -4.73
CA GLU A 61 0.09 6.32 -3.73
C GLU A 61 -1.14 6.58 -2.85
N TYR A 62 -0.92 6.53 -1.54
CA TYR A 62 -1.88 6.90 -0.52
C TYR A 62 -1.34 8.09 0.27
N ILE A 63 -2.09 9.18 0.31
CA ILE A 63 -1.84 10.27 1.26
C ILE A 63 -2.62 9.94 2.52
N ILE A 64 -1.89 9.60 3.59
CA ILE A 64 -2.45 9.07 4.82
C ILE A 64 -2.21 10.05 5.96
N ASN A 65 -3.24 10.32 6.75
CA ASN A 65 -3.14 10.97 8.06
C ASN A 65 -3.27 9.90 9.16
N ALA A 66 -2.26 9.78 10.02
CA ALA A 66 -2.23 8.79 11.09
C ALA A 66 -1.31 9.24 12.25
N ASP A 67 -1.39 8.56 13.39
CA ASP A 67 -0.47 8.76 14.52
C ASP A 67 0.99 8.55 14.08
N GLY A 68 1.95 9.32 14.60
CA GLY A 68 3.37 9.20 14.19
C GLY A 68 3.96 7.77 14.25
N GLY A 69 3.59 6.98 15.27
CA GLY A 69 4.04 5.57 15.40
C GLY A 69 3.42 4.61 14.38
N PHE A 70 2.38 5.02 13.65
CA PHE A 70 1.73 4.23 12.62
C PHE A 70 2.70 3.91 11.47
N PHE A 71 3.35 4.94 10.92
CA PHE A 71 4.20 4.78 9.74
C PHE A 71 5.41 3.87 10.02
N HIS A 72 5.99 3.96 11.22
CA HIS A 72 7.09 3.07 11.60
C HIS A 72 6.65 1.60 11.56
N ASN A 73 5.53 1.27 12.20
CA ASN A 73 5.01 -0.10 12.21
C ASN A 73 4.56 -0.58 10.82
N LEU A 74 3.97 0.32 10.02
CA LEU A 74 3.58 0.04 8.66
C LEU A 74 4.80 -0.36 7.82
N LEU A 75 5.83 0.49 7.76
CA LEU A 75 7.01 0.25 6.93
C LEU A 75 7.81 -0.97 7.37
N GLN A 76 7.85 -1.28 8.67
CA GLN A 76 8.64 -2.40 9.20
C GLN A 76 7.91 -3.75 9.19
N SER A 77 6.58 -3.77 9.26
CA SER A 77 5.86 -5.00 9.63
C SER A 77 4.51 -5.18 8.94
N TRP A 78 4.21 -4.45 7.87
CA TRP A 78 2.93 -4.50 7.14
C TRP A 78 2.39 -5.92 6.88
N LYS A 79 3.25 -6.92 6.58
CA LYS A 79 2.84 -8.33 6.38
C LYS A 79 2.15 -8.99 7.56
N ASN A 80 2.41 -8.50 8.77
CA ASN A 80 1.96 -9.10 10.03
C ASN A 80 1.01 -8.18 10.80
N LEU A 81 0.57 -7.07 10.20
CA LEU A 81 -0.31 -6.13 10.89
C LEU A 81 -1.74 -6.67 10.92
N PRO A 82 -2.44 -6.58 12.06
CA PRO A 82 -3.81 -7.01 12.15
C PRO A 82 -4.71 -6.08 11.33
N ALA A 83 -5.85 -6.58 10.82
CA ALA A 83 -6.78 -5.79 10.01
C ALA A 83 -7.24 -4.48 10.69
N GLU A 84 -7.37 -4.49 12.03
CA GLU A 84 -7.73 -3.30 12.81
C GLU A 84 -6.65 -2.20 12.79
N PHE A 85 -5.40 -2.53 12.46
CA PHE A 85 -4.30 -1.57 12.37
C PHE A 85 -4.64 -0.47 11.37
N TYR A 86 -5.13 -0.86 10.20
CA TYR A 86 -5.51 0.06 9.12
C TYR A 86 -6.68 0.98 9.49
N ARG A 87 -7.48 0.64 10.52
CA ARG A 87 -8.55 1.54 11.03
C ARG A 87 -8.02 2.79 11.72
N LYS A 88 -6.73 2.80 12.09
CA LYS A 88 -6.07 3.95 12.73
C LYS A 88 -5.58 4.98 11.71
N MET A 89 -5.70 4.70 10.43
CA MET A 89 -5.27 5.56 9.35
C MET A 89 -6.48 6.18 8.65
N GLN A 90 -6.35 7.43 8.25
CA GLN A 90 -7.30 8.10 7.38
C GLN A 90 -6.65 8.34 6.02
N VAL A 91 -7.14 7.65 4.99
CA VAL A 91 -6.73 7.94 3.60
C VAL A 91 -7.41 9.24 3.18
N LEU A 92 -6.60 10.26 2.91
CA LEU A 92 -7.06 11.56 2.42
C LEU A 92 -7.21 11.55 0.90
N THR A 93 -6.24 10.93 0.23
CA THR A 93 -6.19 10.83 -1.23
C THR A 93 -5.61 9.48 -1.64
N TYR A 94 -6.11 8.94 -2.74
CA TYR A 94 -5.59 7.76 -3.40
C TYR A 94 -5.32 8.07 -4.88
N ARG A 95 -4.20 7.58 -5.39
CA ARG A 95 -3.83 7.70 -6.79
C ARG A 95 -3.14 6.41 -7.29
N PRO A 96 -3.66 5.76 -8.34
CA PRO A 96 -2.90 4.74 -9.04
C PRO A 96 -1.77 5.39 -9.83
N ILE A 97 -0.54 4.90 -9.64
CA ILE A 97 0.65 5.36 -10.36
C ILE A 97 0.91 4.46 -11.57
N ALA A 98 0.82 3.14 -11.38
CA ALA A 98 1.00 2.16 -12.44
C ALA A 98 0.11 0.94 -12.21
N GLU A 99 -0.29 0.32 -13.30
CA GLU A 99 -1.05 -0.91 -13.32
C GLU A 99 -0.52 -1.80 -14.43
N TYR A 100 -0.28 -3.06 -14.11
CA TYR A 100 0.07 -4.10 -15.07
C TYR A 100 -1.08 -5.11 -15.10
N GLN A 101 -1.73 -5.18 -16.26
CA GLN A 101 -2.74 -6.18 -16.60
C GLN A 101 -2.15 -7.09 -17.67
N ASN A 102 -2.34 -8.40 -17.52
CA ASN A 102 -1.88 -9.41 -18.48
C ASN A 102 -2.94 -9.67 -19.56
#